data_AF-A0A812PRG2-F1
#
_entry.id   AF-A0A812PRG2-F1
#
_cell.length_a   1.000
_cell.length_b   1.000
_cell.length_c   1.000
_cell.angle_alpha   90.00
_cell.angle_beta   90.00
_cell.angle_gamma   90.00
#
_symmetry.space_group_name_H-M   'P 1'
#
loop_
_entity.id
_entity.type
_entity.pdbx_description
1 polymer ?
#
loop_
_entity_poly.entity_id
_entity_poly.type
_entity_poly.pdbx_seq_one_letter_code
_entity_poly.pdbx_strand_id
1 'polypeptide(L)'
;MGNECKCCKKEDDSPRNEVTLLQAPGTAVLPWYAGHAQAEEMSEKEYNQKLLKVTLRVQRHWRVVTARKVFANKAAASYTGSTANKQTFLLHYQAKYIIANNLPANDAHWDSDDPAWIGKASMSKRHRFLIRRNLHWRWFNALVFGMMDEQERVFPMSTCAQDALTEIRTMKEAALTWVNGARESEGWSHNVGLFFHVYGHNSVNSLHLHVVDLDFTGPSFESQKFKNLPMDAVLQVLEQEVAGTSDRCETSSMSSLPAIDESIDLKQETVKASPVLNDADMYRRARLKLYELGGVRALRDQLRRQGFLKAGSPKLTTSNKPFNVFARLAYQDTVGRALCTSDTSFIKITGSSPKSASSALS
;
A
#
# COMPACT_ATOMS: atom_id res chain seq x y z
N MET A 1 0.17 21.54 -62.33
CA MET A 1 -0.91 20.64 -61.90
C MET A 1 -0.50 19.21 -62.23
N GLY A 2 -0.41 18.35 -61.21
CA GLY A 2 -0.37 16.87 -61.29
C GLY A 2 0.79 16.22 -62.04
N ASN A 3 1.88 15.89 -61.35
CA ASN A 3 2.80 14.84 -61.77
C ASN A 3 2.74 13.65 -60.79
N GLU A 4 2.49 12.48 -61.37
CA GLU A 4 2.37 11.18 -60.74
C GLU A 4 3.68 10.71 -60.10
N CYS A 5 3.57 10.01 -58.96
CA CYS A 5 4.69 9.30 -58.35
C CYS A 5 4.37 7.80 -58.28
N LYS A 6 5.09 7.03 -59.11
CA LYS A 6 5.30 5.59 -58.97
C LYS A 6 6.41 5.37 -57.93
N CYS A 7 6.15 4.59 -56.89
CA CYS A 7 7.17 3.72 -56.29
C CYS A 7 6.58 2.66 -55.34
N CYS A 8 6.84 1.41 -55.72
CA CYS A 8 7.15 0.25 -54.86
C CYS A 8 6.04 -0.40 -54.02
N LYS A 9 5.41 -1.41 -54.64
CA LYS A 9 4.98 -2.64 -53.94
C LYS A 9 6.21 -3.28 -53.28
N LYS A 10 6.14 -3.55 -51.98
CA LYS A 10 7.00 -4.52 -51.30
C LYS A 10 6.12 -5.68 -50.85
N GLU A 11 6.39 -6.84 -51.41
CA GLU A 11 5.92 -8.13 -50.92
C GLU A 11 6.68 -8.45 -49.63
N ASP A 12 5.94 -8.85 -48.61
CA ASP A 12 6.45 -9.10 -47.27
C ASP A 12 6.74 -10.60 -47.13
N ASP A 13 7.94 -11.02 -47.56
CA ASP A 13 8.50 -12.35 -47.29
C ASP A 13 9.06 -12.38 -45.86
N SER A 14 8.17 -12.53 -44.88
CA SER A 14 8.56 -12.86 -43.51
C SER A 14 8.62 -14.38 -43.32
N PRO A 15 9.75 -14.96 -42.85
CA PRO A 15 9.84 -16.39 -42.61
C PRO A 15 8.86 -16.83 -41.52
N ARG A 16 8.15 -17.93 -41.77
CA ARG A 16 7.34 -18.62 -40.76
C ARG A 16 8.27 -19.09 -39.65
N ASN A 17 8.15 -18.48 -38.47
CA ASN A 17 8.75 -19.01 -37.25
C ASN A 17 8.09 -20.36 -36.93
N GLU A 18 8.80 -21.45 -37.21
CA GLU A 18 8.50 -22.75 -36.60
C GLU A 18 8.70 -22.61 -35.09
N VAL A 19 7.61 -22.78 -34.34
CA VAL A 19 7.65 -22.86 -32.89
C VAL A 19 8.21 -24.23 -32.51
N THR A 20 9.53 -24.31 -32.33
CA THR A 20 10.14 -25.46 -31.67
C THR A 20 9.80 -25.40 -30.18
N LEU A 21 8.91 -26.29 -29.74
CA LEU A 21 8.57 -26.48 -28.33
C LEU A 21 9.80 -27.07 -27.60
N LEU A 22 10.62 -26.21 -26.99
CA LEU A 22 11.62 -26.60 -26.02
C LEU A 22 10.93 -27.20 -24.80
N GLN A 23 11.03 -28.53 -24.63
CA GLN A 23 10.63 -29.22 -23.42
C GLN A 23 11.55 -28.78 -22.27
N ALA A 24 10.98 -28.10 -21.27
CA ALA A 24 11.67 -27.84 -20.02
C ALA A 24 11.71 -29.13 -19.17
N PRO A 25 12.89 -29.62 -18.75
CA PRO A 25 12.97 -30.76 -17.85
C PRO A 25 12.61 -30.32 -16.42
N GLY A 26 11.66 -31.01 -15.79
CA GLY A 26 11.55 -31.04 -14.33
C GLY A 26 10.31 -30.45 -13.65
N THR A 27 9.20 -30.16 -14.35
CA THR A 27 7.93 -29.88 -13.65
C THR A 27 7.22 -31.18 -13.28
N ALA A 28 7.24 -31.51 -11.99
CA ALA A 28 6.37 -32.51 -11.40
C ALA A 28 4.91 -32.17 -11.73
N VAL A 29 4.27 -33.04 -12.49
CA VAL A 29 2.86 -32.96 -12.87
C VAL A 29 2.01 -33.06 -11.60
N LEU A 30 1.09 -32.10 -11.42
CA LEU A 30 0.14 -32.09 -10.31
C LEU A 30 -0.61 -33.45 -10.24
N PRO A 31 -0.75 -34.10 -9.07
CA PRO A 31 -1.37 -35.45 -8.93
C PRO A 31 -2.85 -35.56 -9.30
N TRP A 32 -3.47 -34.50 -9.83
CA TRP A 32 -4.90 -34.44 -10.11
C TRP A 32 -5.33 -35.18 -11.40
N TYR A 33 -4.43 -35.95 -12.02
CA TYR A 33 -4.67 -36.62 -13.31
C TYR A 33 -4.58 -38.16 -13.29
N ALA A 34 -4.36 -38.80 -12.14
CA ALA A 34 -4.17 -40.26 -12.09
C ALA A 34 -5.48 -41.07 -11.90
N GLY A 35 -6.66 -40.43 -11.89
CA GLY A 35 -7.91 -41.05 -11.42
C GLY A 35 -8.99 -41.39 -12.45
N HIS A 36 -8.78 -41.19 -13.76
CA HIS A 36 -9.81 -41.53 -14.77
C HIS A 36 -9.17 -42.02 -16.07
N ALA A 37 -8.71 -43.27 -16.08
CA ALA A 37 -8.36 -44.00 -17.30
C ALA A 37 -9.55 -44.86 -17.77
N GLN A 38 -10.65 -44.20 -18.09
CA GLN A 38 -11.55 -44.67 -19.15
C GLN A 38 -11.61 -43.52 -20.14
N ALA A 39 -10.60 -43.47 -21.02
CA ALA A 39 -10.60 -42.57 -22.15
C ALA A 39 -11.65 -43.11 -23.13
N GLU A 40 -12.90 -42.70 -22.96
CA GLU A 40 -13.83 -42.70 -24.08
C GLU A 40 -13.13 -41.98 -25.24
N GLU A 41 -13.09 -42.61 -26.41
CA GLU A 41 -12.58 -42.00 -27.64
C GLU A 41 -13.43 -40.77 -27.97
N MET A 42 -13.04 -39.64 -27.39
CA MET A 42 -13.64 -38.36 -27.67
C MET A 42 -13.27 -38.01 -29.10
N SER A 43 -14.29 -37.76 -29.93
CA SER A 43 -14.04 -37.39 -31.32
C SER A 43 -13.17 -36.14 -31.38
N GLU A 44 -12.31 -36.04 -32.40
CA GLU A 44 -11.44 -34.86 -32.61
C GLU A 44 -12.25 -33.55 -32.56
N LYS A 45 -13.49 -33.59 -33.08
CA LYS A 45 -14.43 -32.48 -33.04
C LYS A 45 -14.81 -32.06 -31.62
N GLU A 46 -15.11 -33.02 -30.74
CA GLU A 46 -15.43 -32.75 -29.34
C GLU A 46 -14.22 -32.26 -28.55
N TYR A 47 -13.03 -32.83 -28.82
CA TYR A 47 -11.78 -32.36 -28.25
C TYR A 47 -11.51 -30.89 -28.62
N ASN A 48 -11.58 -30.56 -29.92
CA ASN A 48 -11.39 -29.20 -30.42
C ASN A 48 -12.44 -28.24 -29.85
N GLN A 49 -13.69 -28.67 -29.68
CA GLN A 49 -14.73 -27.86 -29.05
C GLN A 49 -14.46 -27.60 -27.56
N LYS A 50 -13.97 -28.60 -26.81
CA LYS A 50 -13.56 -28.43 -25.40
C LYS A 50 -12.34 -27.50 -25.30
N LEU A 51 -11.33 -27.69 -26.16
CA LEU A 51 -10.13 -26.84 -26.19
C LEU A 51 -10.48 -25.38 -26.52
N LEU A 52 -11.36 -25.15 -27.49
CA LEU A 52 -11.86 -23.82 -27.83
C LEU A 52 -12.60 -23.18 -26.65
N LYS A 53 -13.48 -23.92 -25.96
CA LYS A 53 -14.19 -23.42 -24.76
C LYS A 53 -13.21 -23.02 -23.64
N VAL A 54 -12.19 -23.84 -23.38
CA VAL A 54 -11.15 -23.53 -22.40
C VAL A 54 -10.36 -22.28 -22.82
N THR A 55 -9.95 -22.21 -24.08
CA THR A 55 -9.21 -21.06 -24.64
C THR A 55 -10.00 -19.77 -24.51
N LEU A 56 -11.28 -19.77 -24.88
CA LEU A 56 -12.16 -18.60 -24.74
C LEU A 56 -12.36 -18.20 -23.28
N ARG A 57 -12.45 -19.17 -22.34
CA ARG A 57 -12.55 -18.89 -20.91
C ARG A 57 -11.27 -18.23 -20.38
N VAL A 58 -10.11 -18.73 -20.79
CA VAL A 58 -8.80 -18.15 -20.44
C VAL A 58 -8.66 -16.74 -21.03
N GLN A 59 -8.98 -16.54 -22.30
CA GLN A 59 -8.94 -15.23 -22.96
C GLN A 59 -9.89 -14.23 -22.29
N ARG A 60 -11.13 -14.61 -21.97
CA ARG A 60 -12.09 -13.75 -21.25
C ARG A 60 -11.56 -13.38 -19.87
N HIS A 61 -11.03 -14.35 -19.13
CA HIS A 61 -10.42 -14.10 -17.82
C HIS A 61 -9.25 -13.12 -17.94
N TRP A 62 -8.34 -13.33 -18.90
CA TRP A 62 -7.20 -12.46 -19.15
C TRP A 62 -7.61 -11.03 -19.50
N ARG A 63 -8.59 -10.84 -20.40
CA ARG A 63 -9.14 -9.51 -20.73
C ARG A 63 -9.71 -8.80 -19.51
N VAL A 64 -10.48 -9.51 -18.67
CA VAL A 64 -11.05 -8.95 -17.43
C VAL A 64 -9.95 -8.57 -16.43
N VAL A 65 -8.92 -9.40 -16.26
CA VAL A 65 -7.79 -9.12 -15.38
C VAL A 65 -7.01 -7.89 -15.88
N THR A 66 -6.72 -7.83 -17.18
CA THR A 66 -6.01 -6.70 -17.81
C THR A 66 -6.81 -5.41 -17.69
N ALA A 67 -8.10 -5.41 -18.01
CA ALA A 67 -8.97 -4.23 -17.88
C ALA A 67 -9.02 -3.73 -16.43
N ARG A 68 -9.14 -4.62 -15.44
CA ARG A 68 -9.09 -4.26 -14.02
C ARG A 68 -7.73 -3.69 -13.62
N LYS A 69 -6.63 -4.24 -14.14
CA LYS A 69 -5.27 -3.72 -13.89
C LYS A 69 -5.12 -2.30 -14.45
N VAL A 70 -5.61 -2.03 -15.66
CA VAL A 70 -5.60 -0.70 -16.28
C VAL A 70 -6.43 0.28 -15.47
N PHE A 71 -7.67 -0.08 -15.12
CA PHE A 71 -8.54 0.76 -14.28
C PHE A 71 -7.88 1.12 -12.94
N ALA A 72 -7.34 0.13 -12.25
CA ALA A 72 -6.68 0.34 -10.97
C ALA A 72 -5.37 1.14 -11.08
N ASN A 73 -4.64 1.04 -12.20
CA ASN A 73 -3.49 1.91 -12.47
C ASN A 73 -3.93 3.36 -12.71
N LYS A 74 -5.00 3.57 -13.49
CA LYS A 74 -5.57 4.90 -13.73
C LYS A 74 -6.09 5.52 -12.42
N ALA A 75 -6.77 4.72 -11.60
CA ALA A 75 -7.22 5.12 -10.27
C ALA A 75 -6.04 5.50 -9.38
N ALA A 76 -4.95 4.73 -9.34
CA ALA A 76 -3.76 5.11 -8.57
C ALA A 76 -3.09 6.39 -9.11
N ALA A 77 -3.00 6.56 -10.42
CA ALA A 77 -2.42 7.76 -11.04
C ALA A 77 -3.16 9.06 -10.64
N SER A 78 -4.48 9.01 -10.41
CA SER A 78 -5.21 10.22 -9.98
C SER A 78 -4.82 10.70 -8.57
N TYR A 79 -4.25 9.83 -7.72
CA TYR A 79 -3.76 10.21 -6.38
C TYR A 79 -2.35 10.82 -6.40
N THR A 80 -1.64 10.71 -7.53
CA THR A 80 -0.23 11.16 -7.68
C THR A 80 -0.03 12.24 -8.74
N GLY A 81 -1.03 12.50 -9.60
CA GLY A 81 -0.89 13.33 -10.80
C GLY A 81 -0.42 14.78 -10.60
N SER A 82 -0.69 15.42 -9.44
CA SER A 82 -0.17 16.78 -9.15
C SER A 82 0.98 16.81 -8.14
N THR A 83 1.40 15.66 -7.61
CA THR A 83 2.42 15.57 -6.55
C THR A 83 3.75 15.02 -6.99
N ALA A 84 3.93 14.54 -8.23
CA ALA A 84 5.22 14.02 -8.69
C ALA A 84 6.38 15.01 -8.41
N ASN A 85 6.18 16.30 -8.71
CA ASN A 85 7.17 17.34 -8.41
C ASN A 85 7.29 17.67 -6.91
N LYS A 86 6.24 17.37 -6.14
CA LYS A 86 6.12 17.72 -4.72
C LYS A 86 6.58 16.62 -3.76
N GLN A 87 6.86 15.41 -4.27
CA GLN A 87 7.52 14.36 -3.48
C GLN A 87 8.91 14.81 -3.02
N THR A 88 9.54 15.74 -3.75
CA THR A 88 10.86 16.29 -3.43
C THR A 88 10.88 17.03 -2.09
N PHE A 89 9.75 17.58 -1.62
CA PHE A 89 9.65 18.21 -0.30
C PHE A 89 9.82 17.22 0.86
N LEU A 90 9.73 15.90 0.63
CA LEU A 90 10.08 14.90 1.64
C LEU A 90 11.59 14.77 1.85
N LEU A 91 12.44 15.36 1.00
CA LEU A 91 13.90 15.25 1.08
C LEU A 91 14.34 13.78 1.16
N HIS A 92 15.16 13.41 2.17
CA HIS A 92 15.63 12.04 2.37
C HIS A 92 14.50 11.08 2.81
N TYR A 93 13.41 11.58 3.39
CA TYR A 93 12.26 10.76 3.79
C TYR A 93 11.52 10.17 2.57
N GLN A 94 11.77 10.68 1.36
CA GLN A 94 11.23 10.11 0.12
C GLN A 94 11.74 8.70 -0.16
N ALA A 95 12.72 8.17 0.58
CA ALA A 95 13.09 6.76 0.48
C ALA A 95 12.02 5.86 1.13
N LYS A 96 11.31 6.37 2.15
CA LYS A 96 10.44 5.59 3.03
C LYS A 96 8.95 5.92 2.89
N TYR A 97 8.64 7.19 2.59
CA TYR A 97 7.26 7.67 2.49
C TYR A 97 6.91 8.34 1.16
N ILE A 98 5.63 8.31 0.82
CA ILE A 98 5.03 8.94 -0.36
C ILE A 98 3.91 9.85 0.14
N ILE A 99 3.77 11.02 -0.48
CA ILE A 99 2.58 11.86 -0.32
C ILE A 99 1.55 11.52 -1.40
N ALA A 100 0.32 11.23 -0.99
CA ALA A 100 -0.82 11.12 -1.90
C ALA A 100 -1.82 12.23 -1.66
N ASN A 101 -2.50 12.63 -2.73
CA ASN A 101 -3.64 13.55 -2.67
C ASN A 101 -4.94 12.78 -2.46
N ASN A 102 -6.01 13.49 -2.15
CA ASN A 102 -7.35 12.95 -2.36
C ASN A 102 -7.70 12.96 -3.85
N LEU A 103 -8.87 12.40 -4.19
CA LEU A 103 -9.41 12.60 -5.53
C LEU A 103 -9.66 14.10 -5.77
N PRO A 104 -9.39 14.64 -6.98
CA PRO A 104 -9.60 16.07 -7.25
C PRO A 104 -11.02 16.56 -6.94
N ALA A 105 -12.04 15.72 -7.15
CA ALA A 105 -13.42 16.03 -6.80
C ALA A 105 -13.63 16.17 -5.29
N ASN A 106 -12.95 15.36 -4.47
CA ASN A 106 -13.04 15.45 -3.02
C ASN A 106 -12.32 16.71 -2.49
N ASP A 107 -11.19 17.07 -3.11
CA ASP A 107 -10.48 18.31 -2.80
C ASP A 107 -11.30 19.55 -3.21
N ALA A 108 -12.01 19.51 -4.35
CA ALA A 108 -12.82 20.62 -4.83
C ALA A 108 -14.06 20.92 -3.96
N HIS A 109 -14.53 19.95 -3.16
CA HIS A 109 -15.71 20.07 -2.30
C HIS A 109 -15.36 20.02 -0.81
N TRP A 110 -14.12 20.34 -0.44
CA TRP A 110 -13.65 20.26 0.95
C TRP A 110 -14.52 21.06 1.94
N ASP A 111 -15.07 22.20 1.52
CA ASP A 111 -15.92 23.13 2.28
C ASP A 111 -17.42 22.94 2.03
N SER A 112 -17.80 21.93 1.23
CA SER A 112 -19.20 21.67 0.90
C SER A 112 -19.98 21.12 2.11
N ASP A 113 -21.14 21.72 2.37
CA ASP A 113 -22.12 21.30 3.38
C ASP A 113 -23.19 20.35 2.83
N ASP A 114 -23.15 20.03 1.53
CA ASP A 114 -24.03 19.05 0.90
C ASP A 114 -23.81 17.66 1.53
N PRO A 115 -24.86 17.02 2.08
CA PRO A 115 -24.78 15.68 2.68
C PRO A 115 -24.14 14.62 1.78
N ALA A 116 -24.19 14.78 0.45
CA ALA A 116 -23.55 13.86 -0.49
C ALA A 116 -22.01 13.86 -0.38
N TRP A 117 -21.42 14.97 0.07
CA TRP A 117 -19.98 15.19 0.20
C TRP A 117 -19.46 15.02 1.63
N ILE A 118 -20.31 15.20 2.65
CA ILE A 118 -19.91 15.01 4.05
C ILE A 118 -19.38 13.59 4.27
N GLY A 119 -18.12 13.51 4.70
CA GLY A 119 -17.40 12.25 4.94
C GLY A 119 -16.75 11.63 3.70
N LYS A 120 -16.96 12.20 2.50
CA LYS A 120 -16.26 11.83 1.25
C LYS A 120 -15.25 12.88 0.81
N ALA A 121 -15.61 14.15 0.95
CA ALA A 121 -14.74 15.27 0.61
C ALA A 121 -13.49 15.29 1.51
N SER A 122 -12.51 16.07 1.09
CA SER A 122 -11.30 16.31 1.89
C SER A 122 -11.66 16.95 3.22
N MET A 123 -10.93 16.60 4.28
CA MET A 123 -11.20 17.13 5.63
C MET A 123 -10.88 18.62 5.74
N SER A 124 -10.00 19.13 4.90
CA SER A 124 -9.66 20.55 4.84
C SER A 124 -9.27 20.93 3.42
N LYS A 125 -9.15 22.24 3.17
CA LYS A 125 -8.66 22.80 1.90
C LYS A 125 -7.34 22.15 1.46
N ARG A 126 -6.51 21.78 2.43
CA ARG A 126 -5.23 21.11 2.21
C ARG A 126 -5.18 19.86 3.08
N HIS A 127 -5.57 18.75 2.45
CA HIS A 127 -5.58 17.43 3.05
C HIS A 127 -4.74 16.49 2.20
N ARG A 128 -3.74 15.86 2.81
CA ARG A 128 -2.84 14.90 2.16
C ARG A 128 -2.71 13.63 2.98
N PHE A 129 -2.20 12.59 2.34
CA PHE A 129 -1.89 11.32 2.99
C PHE A 129 -0.39 11.07 2.92
N LEU A 130 0.26 10.89 4.07
CA LEU A 130 1.60 10.32 4.11
C LEU A 130 1.48 8.80 4.22
N ILE A 131 2.01 8.09 3.22
CA ILE A 131 1.90 6.64 3.05
C ILE A 131 3.30 6.03 3.13
N ARG A 132 3.40 4.85 3.73
CA ARG A 132 4.66 4.09 3.80
C ARG A 132 4.86 3.21 2.56
N ARG A 133 6.09 3.18 2.01
CA ARG A 133 6.47 2.26 0.92
C ARG A 133 6.55 0.80 1.33
N ASN A 134 7.05 0.54 2.53
CA ASN A 134 7.14 -0.81 3.05
C ASN A 134 5.74 -1.37 3.31
N LEU A 135 5.36 -2.37 2.51
CA LEU A 135 4.06 -3.03 2.55
C LEU A 135 3.96 -4.16 3.59
N HIS A 136 4.96 -4.33 4.46
CA HIS A 136 4.87 -5.33 5.53
C HIS A 136 3.65 -5.04 6.42
N TRP A 137 2.83 -6.05 6.66
CA TRP A 137 1.54 -5.89 7.31
C TRP A 137 1.66 -5.40 8.76
N ARG A 138 2.76 -5.68 9.47
CA ARG A 138 3.04 -5.11 10.81
C ARG A 138 2.94 -3.58 10.86
N TRP A 139 3.03 -2.93 9.70
CA TRP A 139 2.90 -1.49 9.56
C TRP A 139 1.54 -1.01 9.04
N PHE A 140 0.57 -1.89 8.77
CA PHE A 140 -0.62 -1.54 8.00
C PHE A 140 -1.59 -0.58 8.71
N ASN A 141 -1.56 -0.50 10.04
CA ASN A 141 -2.43 0.36 10.82
C ASN A 141 -1.79 0.68 12.17
N ALA A 142 -2.06 1.87 12.70
CA ALA A 142 -1.52 2.28 14.00
C ALA A 142 -1.91 1.35 15.15
N LEU A 143 -3.03 0.63 15.05
CA LEU A 143 -3.45 -0.33 16.09
C LEU A 143 -2.38 -1.36 16.44
N VAL A 144 -1.60 -1.83 15.45
CA VAL A 144 -0.67 -2.95 15.62
C VAL A 144 0.78 -2.54 15.84
N PHE A 145 1.07 -1.23 15.89
CA PHE A 145 2.42 -0.75 16.09
C PHE A 145 3.01 -1.27 17.40
N GLY A 146 4.24 -1.74 17.32
CA GLY A 146 5.00 -2.26 18.47
C GLY A 146 4.61 -3.67 18.93
N MET A 147 3.55 -4.27 18.40
CA MET A 147 3.06 -5.57 18.87
C MET A 147 3.84 -6.77 18.30
N MET A 148 4.70 -6.55 17.30
CA MET A 148 5.61 -7.58 16.79
C MET A 148 6.86 -6.99 16.11
N ASP A 149 7.89 -7.82 16.00
CA ASP A 149 9.10 -7.50 15.23
C ASP A 149 9.03 -7.92 13.75
N GLU A 150 10.16 -7.82 13.05
CA GLU A 150 10.31 -8.18 11.64
C GLU A 150 10.23 -9.68 11.39
N GLN A 151 10.52 -10.49 12.41
CA GLN A 151 10.42 -11.93 12.39
C GLN A 151 9.02 -12.42 12.82
N GLU A 152 8.06 -11.49 12.94
CA GLU A 152 6.69 -11.74 13.39
C GLU A 152 6.61 -12.35 14.81
N ARG A 153 7.63 -12.14 15.65
CA ARG A 153 7.57 -12.48 17.07
C ARG A 153 6.66 -11.47 17.76
N VAL A 154 5.64 -11.97 18.44
CA VAL A 154 4.62 -11.16 19.11
C VAL A 154 5.11 -10.77 20.50
N PHE A 155 4.98 -9.49 20.84
CA PHE A 155 5.29 -8.96 22.16
C PHE A 155 4.04 -8.89 23.05
N PRO A 156 4.20 -9.07 24.37
CA PRO A 156 3.16 -8.70 25.33
C PRO A 156 2.75 -7.24 25.17
N MET A 157 1.50 -6.91 25.51
CA MET A 157 0.99 -5.54 25.42
C MET A 157 1.79 -4.52 26.24
N SER A 158 2.40 -4.97 27.34
CA SER A 158 3.27 -4.16 28.18
C SER A 158 4.64 -3.86 27.56
N THR A 159 4.87 -4.28 26.32
CA THR A 159 6.17 -4.13 25.65
C THR A 159 5.94 -3.75 24.20
N CYS A 160 6.25 -2.49 23.89
CA CYS A 160 6.28 -2.01 22.52
C CYS A 160 7.69 -2.20 21.94
N ALA A 161 7.77 -2.70 20.71
CA ALA A 161 9.02 -2.70 19.98
C ALA A 161 9.51 -1.26 19.74
N GLN A 162 10.74 -0.97 20.16
CA GLN A 162 11.37 0.36 20.03
C GLN A 162 11.36 0.91 18.59
N ASP A 163 11.41 0.03 17.60
CA ASP A 163 11.36 0.39 16.19
C ASP A 163 10.04 1.06 15.78
N ALA A 164 8.93 0.73 16.44
CA ALA A 164 7.63 1.35 16.21
C ALA A 164 7.59 2.79 16.73
N LEU A 165 8.19 3.07 17.89
CA LEU A 165 8.31 4.43 18.42
C LEU A 165 9.20 5.28 17.50
N THR A 166 10.35 4.75 17.09
CA THR A 166 11.23 5.40 16.11
C THR A 166 10.48 5.67 14.80
N GLU A 167 9.70 4.70 14.30
CA GLU A 167 8.91 4.84 13.09
C GLU A 167 7.93 6.02 13.16
N ILE A 168 7.18 6.15 14.25
CA ILE A 168 6.17 7.22 14.37
C ILE A 168 6.82 8.59 14.47
N ARG A 169 7.94 8.71 15.20
CA ARG A 169 8.72 9.96 15.25
C ARG A 169 9.23 10.35 13.86
N THR A 170 9.84 9.41 13.13
CA THR A 170 10.28 9.64 11.74
C THR A 170 9.11 10.04 10.84
N MET A 171 7.94 9.44 11.03
CA MET A 171 6.74 9.75 10.24
C MET A 171 6.22 11.17 10.53
N LYS A 172 6.23 11.60 11.80
CA LYS A 172 5.90 12.97 12.22
C LYS A 172 6.83 13.97 11.56
N GLU A 173 8.15 13.75 11.65
CA GLU A 173 9.16 14.59 11.04
C GLU A 173 9.01 14.67 9.52
N ALA A 174 8.78 13.53 8.85
CA ALA A 174 8.57 13.48 7.41
C ALA A 174 7.34 14.29 6.97
N ALA A 175 6.22 14.17 7.70
CA ALA A 175 5.01 14.92 7.42
C ALA A 175 5.24 16.43 7.56
N LEU A 176 5.85 16.86 8.67
CA LEU A 176 6.13 18.27 8.94
C LEU A 176 7.18 18.85 7.97
N THR A 177 8.19 18.06 7.59
CA THR A 177 9.17 18.44 6.56
C THR A 177 8.49 18.70 5.23
N TRP A 178 7.60 17.81 4.81
CA TRP A 178 6.83 17.98 3.58
C TRP A 178 5.94 19.22 3.62
N VAL A 179 5.19 19.43 4.72
CA VAL A 179 4.35 20.61 4.92
C VAL A 179 5.16 21.89 4.82
N ASN A 180 6.32 21.94 5.48
CA ASN A 180 7.20 23.12 5.46
C ASN A 180 7.63 23.46 4.02
N GLY A 181 8.05 22.47 3.22
CA GLY A 181 8.38 22.69 1.80
C GLY A 181 7.17 23.07 0.94
N ALA A 182 5.97 22.60 1.30
CA ALA A 182 4.73 22.89 0.59
C ALA A 182 4.13 24.27 0.96
N ARG A 183 4.60 24.95 2.01
CA ARG A 183 4.01 26.22 2.47
C ARG A 183 4.03 27.31 1.40
N GLU A 184 5.18 27.57 0.79
CA GLU A 184 5.31 28.66 -0.19
C GLU A 184 4.50 28.37 -1.46
N SER A 185 4.45 27.11 -1.89
CA SER A 185 3.83 26.73 -3.17
C SER A 185 2.34 26.39 -3.09
N GLU A 186 1.86 25.92 -1.93
CA GLU A 186 0.45 25.55 -1.73
C GLU A 186 -0.26 26.43 -0.67
N GLY A 187 0.46 27.23 0.09
CA GLY A 187 -0.08 28.12 1.11
C GLY A 187 -0.47 27.43 2.42
N TRP A 188 0.13 26.28 2.76
CA TRP A 188 -0.14 25.57 4.02
C TRP A 188 0.03 26.49 5.24
N SER A 189 -0.91 26.41 6.18
CA SER A 189 -0.80 27.15 7.45
C SER A 189 0.29 26.59 8.37
N HIS A 190 0.46 27.23 9.53
CA HIS A 190 1.27 26.70 10.62
C HIS A 190 0.50 25.70 11.50
N ASN A 191 -0.83 25.74 11.47
CA ASN A 191 -1.71 24.93 12.29
C ASN A 191 -2.03 23.62 11.57
N VAL A 192 -1.21 22.60 11.77
CA VAL A 192 -1.34 21.31 11.07
C VAL A 192 -1.64 20.18 12.03
N GLY A 193 -2.69 19.44 11.72
CA GLY A 193 -3.09 18.22 12.41
C GLY A 193 -2.60 16.97 11.68
N LEU A 194 -2.11 16.00 12.45
CA LEU A 194 -1.65 14.70 11.99
C LEU A 194 -2.50 13.60 12.62
N PHE A 195 -3.28 12.88 11.82
CA PHE A 195 -4.29 11.93 12.33
C PHE A 195 -4.20 10.55 11.70
N PHE A 196 -4.37 9.51 12.51
CA PHE A 196 -4.62 8.16 12.05
C PHE A 196 -6.10 7.83 12.16
N HIS A 197 -6.62 7.07 11.19
CA HIS A 197 -7.86 6.30 11.38
C HIS A 197 -7.47 4.87 11.75
N VAL A 198 -7.76 4.49 13.00
CA VAL A 198 -7.39 3.18 13.55
C VAL A 198 -8.29 2.08 12.96
N TYR A 199 -7.78 0.84 12.90
CA TYR A 199 -8.56 -0.33 12.46
C TYR A 199 -9.87 -0.40 13.25
N GLY A 200 -10.99 -0.63 12.56
CA GLY A 200 -12.32 -0.35 13.10
C GLY A 200 -12.95 0.84 12.39
N HIS A 201 -12.24 1.97 12.40
CA HIS A 201 -12.70 3.26 11.90
C HIS A 201 -12.12 3.66 10.53
N ASN A 202 -11.08 2.95 10.08
CA ASN A 202 -10.42 3.18 8.79
C ASN A 202 -11.28 2.76 7.59
N SER A 203 -11.17 3.48 6.48
CA SER A 203 -11.81 3.13 5.20
C SER A 203 -10.93 2.22 4.33
N VAL A 204 -9.61 2.29 4.48
CA VAL A 204 -8.62 1.52 3.71
C VAL A 204 -7.69 0.75 4.63
N ASN A 205 -7.50 -0.55 4.38
CA ASN A 205 -6.60 -1.43 5.15
C ASN A 205 -5.13 -1.29 4.70
N SER A 206 -4.60 -0.08 4.79
CA SER A 206 -3.20 0.26 4.57
C SER A 206 -2.87 1.49 5.39
N LEU A 207 -1.61 1.64 5.77
CA LEU A 207 -1.21 2.79 6.57
C LEU A 207 -1.27 4.07 5.75
N HIS A 208 -1.94 5.06 6.30
CA HIS A 208 -1.95 6.42 5.82
C HIS A 208 -2.13 7.35 7.01
N LEU A 209 -1.25 8.32 7.11
CA LEU A 209 -1.38 9.43 8.04
C LEU A 209 -2.10 10.57 7.30
N HIS A 210 -3.20 11.05 7.86
CA HIS A 210 -3.87 12.24 7.38
C HIS A 210 -3.09 13.47 7.84
N VAL A 211 -2.66 14.28 6.88
CA VAL A 211 -2.02 15.58 7.11
C VAL A 211 -3.06 16.64 6.75
N VAL A 212 -3.50 17.42 7.73
CA VAL A 212 -4.69 18.28 7.63
C VAL A 212 -4.31 19.70 8.04
N ASP A 213 -4.52 20.66 7.16
CA ASP A 213 -4.47 22.09 7.51
C ASP A 213 -5.69 22.47 8.36
N LEU A 214 -5.46 22.79 9.64
CA LEU A 214 -6.51 23.02 10.63
C LEU A 214 -7.09 24.44 10.58
N ASP A 215 -6.44 25.38 9.90
CA ASP A 215 -7.00 26.74 9.70
C ASP A 215 -8.06 26.76 8.59
N PHE A 216 -8.18 25.68 7.82
CA PHE A 216 -9.10 25.57 6.68
C PHE A 216 -9.85 24.23 6.69
N THR A 217 -10.34 23.79 7.85
CA THR A 217 -11.17 22.59 7.97
C THR A 217 -12.56 22.80 7.35
N GLY A 218 -13.12 21.73 6.77
CA GLY A 218 -14.49 21.73 6.27
C GLY A 218 -15.40 20.71 7.00
N PRO A 219 -16.67 20.57 6.59
CA PRO A 219 -17.66 19.71 7.27
C PRO A 219 -17.24 18.24 7.41
N SER A 220 -16.42 17.73 6.48
CA SER A 220 -15.88 16.37 6.56
C SER A 220 -14.90 16.16 7.71
N PHE A 221 -14.19 17.19 8.17
CA PHE A 221 -13.34 17.07 9.37
C PHE A 221 -14.17 16.89 10.63
N GLU A 222 -15.18 17.74 10.84
CA GLU A 222 -16.05 17.67 12.01
C GLU A 222 -16.83 16.34 12.06
N SER A 223 -17.41 15.91 10.93
CA SER A 223 -18.11 14.62 10.85
C SER A 223 -17.20 13.41 11.11
N GLN A 224 -15.88 13.53 10.92
CA GLN A 224 -14.90 12.46 11.15
C GLN A 224 -14.10 12.62 12.43
N LYS A 225 -14.33 13.70 13.20
CA LYS A 225 -13.56 14.05 14.41
C LYS A 225 -13.54 12.93 15.45
N PHE A 226 -14.62 12.15 15.54
CA PHE A 226 -14.73 11.02 16.46
C PHE A 226 -13.71 9.91 16.19
N LYS A 227 -13.12 9.85 15.00
CA LYS A 227 -12.12 8.83 14.61
C LYS A 227 -10.78 9.42 14.15
N ASN A 228 -10.60 10.72 14.30
CA ASN A 228 -9.35 11.42 14.02
C ASN A 228 -8.40 11.26 15.22
N LEU A 229 -7.72 10.12 15.34
CA LEU A 229 -6.75 9.89 16.41
C LEU A 229 -5.48 10.71 16.17
N PRO A 230 -5.14 11.70 17.03
CA PRO A 230 -3.93 12.47 16.88
C PRO A 230 -2.69 11.57 16.95
N MET A 231 -1.71 11.81 16.08
CA MET A 231 -0.43 11.11 16.10
C MET A 231 0.26 11.21 17.46
N ASP A 232 0.09 12.33 18.16
CA ASP A 232 0.68 12.54 19.49
C ASP A 232 0.05 11.66 20.57
N ALA A 233 -1.23 11.30 20.43
CA ALA A 233 -1.86 10.30 21.28
C ALA A 233 -1.26 8.90 21.06
N VAL A 234 -0.93 8.55 19.80
CA VAL A 234 -0.23 7.30 19.48
C VAL A 234 1.18 7.31 20.08
N LEU A 235 1.93 8.41 19.90
CA LEU A 235 3.28 8.56 20.49
C LEU A 235 3.25 8.39 22.00
N GLN A 236 2.34 9.09 22.69
CA GLN A 236 2.20 9.02 24.14
C GLN A 236 2.02 7.58 24.63
N VAL A 237 1.12 6.81 23.99
CA VAL A 237 0.87 5.42 24.37
C VAL A 237 2.08 4.53 24.11
N LEU A 238 2.71 4.64 22.92
CA LEU A 238 3.88 3.82 22.60
C LEU A 238 5.09 4.15 23.49
N GLU A 239 5.27 5.42 23.88
CA GLU A 239 6.32 5.84 24.82
C GLU A 239 6.12 5.22 26.21
N GLN A 240 4.89 5.20 26.72
CA GLN A 240 4.56 4.55 27.99
C GLN A 240 4.75 3.03 27.94
N GLU A 241 4.38 2.39 26.83
CA GLU A 241 4.60 0.95 26.62
C GLU A 241 6.10 0.59 26.53
N VAL A 242 6.92 1.43 25.90
CA VAL A 242 8.39 1.26 25.86
C VAL A 242 9.01 1.45 27.26
N ALA A 243 8.56 2.46 28.00
CA ALA A 243 9.08 2.76 29.33
C ALA A 243 8.64 1.72 30.38
N GLY A 244 7.70 0.82 30.06
CA GLY A 244 7.08 -0.09 31.01
C GLY A 244 6.21 0.62 32.05
N THR A 245 5.91 1.91 31.84
CA THR A 245 5.12 2.76 32.73
C THR A 245 3.64 2.79 32.36
N SER A 246 3.20 1.88 31.48
CA SER A 246 1.76 1.72 31.20
C SER A 246 1.07 1.40 32.53
N ASP A 247 0.14 2.27 32.96
CA ASP A 247 -0.63 2.12 34.19
C ASP A 247 -1.14 0.68 34.26
N ARG A 248 -0.46 -0.11 35.10
CA ARG A 248 -0.74 -1.52 35.24
C ARG A 248 -2.10 -1.65 35.91
N CYS A 249 -3.14 -1.77 35.11
CA CYS A 249 -4.25 -2.64 35.52
C CYS A 249 -3.62 -4.03 35.64
N GLU A 250 -3.36 -4.46 36.88
CA GLU A 250 -2.75 -5.75 37.24
C GLU A 250 -3.58 -6.91 36.69
N THR A 251 -3.45 -7.18 35.39
CA THR A 251 -4.04 -8.37 34.78
C THR A 251 -3.03 -9.50 34.91
N SER A 252 -3.26 -10.29 35.96
CA SER A 252 -2.65 -11.58 36.27
C SER A 252 -2.27 -12.39 35.03
N SER A 253 -1.01 -12.84 34.98
CA SER A 253 -0.54 -14.03 34.25
C SER A 253 -1.20 -14.31 32.89
N MET A 254 -1.04 -13.42 31.91
CA MET A 254 -1.43 -13.66 30.51
C MET A 254 -0.44 -14.60 29.78
N SER A 255 -0.09 -15.75 30.35
CA SER A 255 0.84 -16.71 29.73
C SER A 255 0.23 -17.49 28.56
N SER A 256 -1.10 -17.44 28.37
CA SER A 256 -1.78 -18.01 27.21
C SER A 256 -2.64 -16.95 26.51
N LEU A 257 -2.32 -16.64 25.25
CA LEU A 257 -3.25 -15.89 24.40
C LEU A 257 -4.58 -16.65 24.30
N PRO A 258 -5.73 -15.95 24.34
CA PRO A 258 -7.02 -16.61 24.17
C PRO A 258 -7.10 -17.29 22.80
N ALA A 259 -7.91 -18.37 22.72
CA ALA A 259 -8.17 -19.03 21.46
C ALA A 259 -8.77 -18.04 20.45
N ILE A 260 -8.31 -18.11 19.19
CA ILE A 260 -8.80 -17.22 18.13
C ILE A 260 -10.18 -17.70 17.70
N ASP A 261 -11.21 -16.93 18.03
CA ASP A 261 -12.54 -17.12 17.44
C ASP A 261 -12.59 -16.44 16.07
N GLU A 262 -12.55 -17.25 15.01
CA GLU A 262 -12.54 -16.74 13.63
C GLU A 262 -13.86 -16.11 13.18
N SER A 263 -14.95 -16.32 13.93
CA SER A 263 -16.27 -15.77 13.63
C SER A 263 -16.42 -14.30 14.02
N ILE A 264 -15.54 -13.80 14.90
CA ILE A 264 -15.57 -12.42 15.38
C ILE A 264 -15.08 -11.47 14.26
N ASP A 265 -15.89 -10.46 13.95
CA ASP A 265 -15.42 -9.31 13.16
C ASP A 265 -14.67 -8.33 14.06
N LEU A 266 -13.33 -8.44 14.08
CA LEU A 266 -12.47 -7.57 14.88
C LEU A 266 -12.68 -6.08 14.60
N LYS A 267 -13.11 -5.73 13.38
CA LYS A 267 -13.37 -4.35 13.01
C LYS A 267 -14.57 -3.81 13.77
N GLN A 268 -15.67 -4.57 13.81
CA GLN A 268 -16.89 -4.21 14.52
C GLN A 268 -16.67 -4.17 16.04
N GLU A 269 -15.96 -5.16 16.59
CA GLU A 269 -15.67 -5.19 18.02
C GLU A 269 -14.78 -4.02 18.47
N THR A 270 -13.82 -3.60 17.63
CA THR A 270 -13.01 -2.41 17.93
C THR A 270 -13.87 -1.14 17.97
N VAL A 271 -14.79 -0.96 17.01
CA VAL A 271 -15.72 0.19 17.00
C VAL A 271 -16.66 0.15 18.20
N LYS A 272 -17.18 -1.03 18.55
CA LYS A 272 -18.06 -1.20 19.71
C LYS A 272 -17.35 -0.85 21.03
N ALA A 273 -16.09 -1.25 21.18
CA ALA A 273 -15.30 -0.95 22.37
C ALA A 273 -14.81 0.51 22.44
N SER A 274 -14.67 1.17 21.29
CA SER A 274 -14.20 2.55 21.19
C SER A 274 -14.94 3.29 20.08
N PRO A 275 -16.22 3.66 20.30
CA PRO A 275 -17.05 4.32 19.29
C PRO A 275 -16.53 5.71 18.93
N VAL A 276 -15.88 6.35 19.90
CA VAL A 276 -15.04 7.54 19.71
C VAL A 276 -13.61 7.08 19.97
N LEU A 277 -12.72 7.29 19.00
CA LEU A 277 -11.32 6.88 19.02
C LEU A 277 -10.47 8.05 18.50
N ASN A 278 -10.31 9.06 19.35
CA ASN A 278 -9.63 10.31 19.02
C ASN A 278 -8.70 10.86 20.14
N ASP A 279 -8.35 10.03 21.13
CA ASP A 279 -7.39 10.37 22.18
C ASP A 279 -6.56 9.14 22.62
N ALA A 280 -5.60 9.36 23.52
CA ALA A 280 -4.68 8.33 23.98
C ALA A 280 -5.39 7.23 24.80
N ASP A 281 -6.38 7.58 25.60
CA ASP A 281 -7.12 6.62 26.45
C ASP A 281 -7.94 5.68 25.57
N MET A 282 -8.66 6.21 24.58
CA MET A 282 -9.40 5.41 23.61
C MET A 282 -8.46 4.52 22.80
N TYR A 283 -7.28 5.02 22.44
CA TYR A 283 -6.29 4.22 21.73
C TYR A 283 -5.75 3.07 22.59
N ARG A 284 -5.46 3.29 23.88
CA ARG A 284 -5.10 2.20 24.82
C ARG A 284 -6.23 1.17 24.92
N ARG A 285 -7.48 1.61 25.05
CA ARG A 285 -8.65 0.72 25.13
C ARG A 285 -8.82 -0.12 23.85
N ALA A 286 -8.64 0.48 22.68
CA ALA A 286 -8.69 -0.26 21.42
C ALA A 286 -7.58 -1.31 21.31
N ARG A 287 -6.35 -1.00 21.77
CA ARG A 287 -5.24 -1.96 21.82
C ARG A 287 -5.53 -3.11 22.78
N LEU A 288 -5.99 -2.81 24.00
CA LEU A 288 -6.42 -3.80 24.99
C LEU A 288 -7.50 -4.71 24.42
N LYS A 289 -8.52 -4.13 23.78
CA LYS A 289 -9.58 -4.90 23.14
C LYS A 289 -9.04 -5.84 22.07
N LEU A 290 -8.11 -5.39 21.23
CA LEU A 290 -7.48 -6.26 20.24
C LEU A 290 -6.77 -7.44 20.94
N TYR A 291 -6.04 -7.22 22.03
CA TYR A 291 -5.38 -8.28 22.80
C TYR A 291 -6.37 -9.31 23.37
N GLU A 292 -7.49 -8.85 23.95
CA GLU A 292 -8.57 -9.74 24.44
C GLU A 292 -9.14 -10.64 23.33
N LEU A 293 -9.14 -10.17 22.09
CA LEU A 293 -9.68 -10.89 20.93
C LEU A 293 -8.64 -11.74 20.18
N GLY A 294 -7.56 -12.16 20.86
CA GLY A 294 -6.48 -12.98 20.27
C GLY A 294 -5.32 -12.15 19.69
N GLY A 295 -5.35 -10.83 19.92
CA GLY A 295 -4.25 -9.93 19.64
C GLY A 295 -3.91 -9.81 18.16
N VAL A 296 -2.64 -9.51 17.92
CA VAL A 296 -2.13 -9.24 16.58
C VAL A 296 -2.21 -10.45 15.65
N ARG A 297 -2.22 -11.67 16.19
CA ARG A 297 -2.37 -12.92 15.42
C ARG A 297 -3.77 -13.04 14.82
N ALA A 298 -4.81 -12.83 15.63
CA ALA A 298 -6.19 -12.85 15.18
C ALA A 298 -6.43 -11.83 14.05
N LEU A 299 -5.87 -10.63 14.20
CA LEU A 299 -5.97 -9.58 13.18
C LEU A 299 -5.22 -9.94 11.89
N ARG A 300 -4.02 -10.54 11.97
CA ARG A 300 -3.31 -11.04 10.79
C ARG A 300 -4.15 -12.06 10.02
N ASP A 301 -4.72 -13.01 10.75
CA ASP A 301 -5.46 -14.11 10.15
C ASP A 301 -6.76 -13.60 9.53
N GLN A 302 -7.45 -12.64 10.16
CA GLN A 302 -8.56 -11.91 9.54
C GLN A 302 -8.14 -11.19 8.25
N LEU A 303 -7.03 -10.45 8.24
CA LEU A 303 -6.53 -9.81 7.01
C LEU A 303 -6.20 -10.82 5.91
N ARG A 304 -5.64 -11.98 6.26
CA ARG A 304 -5.35 -13.07 5.32
C ARG A 304 -6.64 -13.65 4.74
N ARG A 305 -7.61 -14.02 5.59
CA ARG A 305 -8.92 -14.56 5.15
C ARG A 305 -9.65 -13.58 4.23
N GLN A 306 -9.57 -12.29 4.52
CA GLN A 306 -10.17 -11.22 3.69
C GLN A 306 -9.36 -10.89 2.42
N GLY A 307 -8.22 -11.55 2.19
CA GLY A 307 -7.38 -11.36 1.01
C GLY A 307 -6.54 -10.09 1.01
N PHE A 308 -6.47 -9.35 2.13
CA PHE A 308 -5.65 -8.14 2.26
C PHE A 308 -4.15 -8.43 2.34
N LEU A 309 -3.74 -9.69 2.60
CA LEU A 309 -2.36 -10.14 2.55
C LEU A 309 -2.09 -10.94 1.28
N LYS A 310 -0.89 -10.80 0.72
CA LYS A 310 -0.44 -11.65 -0.40
C LYS A 310 -0.25 -13.09 0.10
N ALA A 311 -0.76 -14.07 -0.64
CA ALA A 311 -0.60 -15.49 -0.30
C ALA A 311 0.88 -15.85 -0.08
N GLY A 312 1.18 -16.52 1.03
CA GLY A 312 2.55 -16.92 1.40
C GLY A 312 3.50 -15.77 1.73
N SER A 313 3.00 -14.55 1.98
CA SER A 313 3.83 -13.37 2.20
C SER A 313 3.27 -12.50 3.33
N PRO A 314 4.13 -11.83 4.13
CA PRO A 314 3.70 -10.89 5.16
C PRO A 314 3.38 -9.49 4.59
N LYS A 315 3.29 -9.36 3.26
CA LYS A 315 3.03 -8.07 2.61
C LYS A 315 1.55 -7.89 2.29
N LEU A 316 1.08 -6.64 2.39
CA LEU A 316 -0.24 -6.26 1.89
C LEU A 316 -0.39 -6.60 0.41
N THR A 317 -1.60 -7.01 0.02
CA THR A 317 -1.95 -7.24 -1.37
C THR A 317 -1.96 -5.93 -2.15
N THR A 318 -1.50 -5.99 -3.39
CA THR A 318 -1.61 -4.91 -4.39
C THR A 318 -2.62 -5.28 -5.49
N SER A 319 -3.38 -6.35 -5.27
CA SER A 319 -4.39 -6.85 -6.20
C SER A 319 -5.58 -5.89 -6.31
N ASN A 320 -6.52 -6.23 -7.19
CA ASN A 320 -7.76 -5.46 -7.35
C ASN A 320 -8.89 -5.98 -6.43
N LYS A 321 -8.64 -7.04 -5.65
CA LYS A 321 -9.65 -7.72 -4.83
C LYS A 321 -8.99 -8.35 -3.59
N PRO A 322 -9.18 -7.75 -2.40
CA PRO A 322 -9.74 -6.42 -2.17
C PRO A 322 -8.86 -5.33 -2.80
N PHE A 323 -9.46 -4.21 -3.21
CA PHE A 323 -8.69 -3.08 -3.73
C PHE A 323 -8.10 -2.27 -2.58
N ASN A 324 -6.78 -2.09 -2.60
CA ASN A 324 -6.05 -1.32 -1.60
C ASN A 324 -5.23 -0.23 -2.31
N VAL A 325 -5.81 0.98 -2.41
CA VAL A 325 -5.23 2.08 -3.20
C VAL A 325 -3.84 2.47 -2.70
N PHE A 326 -3.65 2.59 -1.39
CA PHE A 326 -2.38 3.02 -0.80
C PHE A 326 -1.29 1.96 -0.92
N ALA A 327 -1.62 0.67 -0.71
CA ALA A 327 -0.66 -0.40 -0.94
C ALA A 327 -0.19 -0.46 -2.40
N ARG A 328 -1.11 -0.20 -3.34
CA ARG A 328 -0.78 -0.16 -4.76
C ARG A 328 0.10 1.04 -5.12
N LEU A 329 -0.20 2.22 -4.60
CA LEU A 329 0.62 3.42 -4.78
C LEU A 329 2.06 3.19 -4.30
N ALA A 330 2.21 2.65 -3.09
CA ALA A 330 3.50 2.28 -2.53
C ALA A 330 4.26 1.27 -3.40
N TYR A 331 3.58 0.25 -3.93
CA TYR A 331 4.18 -0.70 -4.86
C TYR A 331 4.63 -0.07 -6.17
N GLN A 332 3.78 0.73 -6.81
CA GLN A 332 4.08 1.36 -8.09
C GLN A 332 5.25 2.33 -8.00
N ASP A 333 5.31 3.15 -6.95
CA ASP A 333 6.43 4.06 -6.74
C ASP A 333 7.75 3.29 -6.50
N THR A 334 7.70 2.20 -5.73
CA THR A 334 8.89 1.36 -5.49
C THR A 334 9.39 0.69 -6.77
N VAL A 335 8.50 0.12 -7.58
CA VAL A 335 8.86 -0.52 -8.85
C VAL A 335 9.36 0.52 -9.87
N GLY A 336 8.69 1.68 -9.96
CA GLY A 336 9.09 2.76 -10.86
C GLY A 336 10.50 3.27 -10.55
N ARG A 337 10.83 3.45 -9.26
CA ARG A 337 12.18 3.86 -8.83
C ARG A 337 13.25 2.82 -9.19
N ALA A 338 12.96 1.53 -9.00
CA ALA A 338 13.92 0.47 -9.31
C ALA A 338 14.31 0.45 -10.80
N LEU A 339 13.35 0.72 -11.70
CA LEU A 339 13.59 0.79 -13.14
C LEU A 339 14.43 2.02 -13.54
N CYS A 340 14.21 3.17 -12.91
CA CYS A 340 15.01 4.37 -13.20
C CYS A 340 16.47 4.24 -12.71
N THR A 341 16.72 3.49 -11.63
CA THR A 341 18.08 3.29 -11.11
C THR A 341 18.92 2.31 -11.92
N SER A 342 18.31 1.40 -12.70
CA SER A 342 19.08 0.45 -13.52
C SER A 342 19.72 1.10 -14.76
N ASP A 343 19.13 2.17 -15.30
CA ASP A 343 19.61 2.80 -16.54
C ASP A 343 20.85 3.68 -16.36
N THR A 344 21.17 4.10 -15.14
CA THR A 344 22.37 4.92 -14.86
C THR A 344 23.67 4.11 -14.77
N SER A 345 23.59 2.77 -14.78
CA SER A 345 24.77 1.89 -14.72
C SER A 345 25.44 1.62 -16.07
N PHE A 346 24.86 2.08 -17.19
CA PHE A 346 25.35 1.78 -18.55
C PHE A 346 26.25 2.84 -19.18
N ILE A 347 26.51 3.98 -18.53
CA ILE A 347 27.51 4.96 -18.97
C ILE A 347 28.78 4.81 -18.12
N LYS A 348 29.44 3.66 -18.23
CA LYS A 348 30.88 3.60 -17.96
C LYS A 348 31.57 4.23 -19.16
N ILE A 349 31.88 5.53 -19.06
CA ILE A 349 32.84 6.18 -19.95
C ILE A 349 34.15 5.39 -19.79
N THR A 350 34.49 4.58 -20.78
CA THR A 350 35.82 4.02 -20.93
C THR A 350 36.76 5.19 -21.23
N GLY A 351 37.26 5.81 -20.16
CA GLY A 351 38.32 6.79 -20.24
C GLY A 351 39.55 6.12 -20.85
N SER A 352 39.88 6.52 -22.06
CA SER A 352 41.21 6.34 -22.65
C SER A 352 42.24 6.97 -21.73
N SER A 353 43.23 6.18 -21.31
CA SER A 353 44.37 6.63 -20.52
C SER A 353 45.05 7.85 -21.16
N PRO A 354 45.41 8.88 -20.37
CA PRO A 354 46.25 9.96 -20.87
C PRO A 354 47.64 9.40 -21.20
N LYS A 355 48.06 9.53 -22.46
CA LYS A 355 49.45 9.26 -22.86
C LYS A 355 50.36 10.26 -22.14
N SER A 356 51.28 9.74 -21.35
CA SER A 356 52.41 10.48 -20.79
C SER A 356 53.29 11.00 -21.93
N ALA A 357 53.37 12.32 -22.08
CA ALA A 357 54.36 12.97 -22.93
C ALA A 357 55.64 13.20 -22.11
N SER A 358 56.67 12.40 -22.38
CA SER A 358 58.06 12.64 -22.00
C SER A 358 58.84 13.11 -23.22
N SER A 359 59.45 14.29 -23.18
CA SER A 359 60.71 14.71 -23.85
C SER A 359 60.81 16.24 -23.73
N ALA A 360 61.78 16.81 -23.00
CA ALA A 360 63.23 16.84 -23.19
C ALA A 360 63.67 17.96 -24.14
N LEU A 361 64.49 18.87 -23.58
CA LEU A 361 65.49 19.76 -24.21
C LEU A 361 64.90 20.88 -25.09
N SER A 362 65.37 22.12 -25.08
CA SER A 362 66.62 22.77 -24.61
C SER A 362 66.38 24.27 -24.61
#